data_AF-A0A0D9ZGF1-F1
#
_entry.id   AF-A0A0D9ZGF1-F1
#
_cell.length_a   1.000
_cell.length_b   1.000
_cell.length_c   1.000
_cell.angle_alpha   90.00
_cell.angle_beta   90.00
_cell.angle_gamma   90.00
#
_symmetry.space_group_name_H-M   'P 1'
#
loop_
_entity.id
_entity.type
_entity.pdbx_description
1 polymer ?
#
loop_
_entity_poly.entity_id
_entity_poly.type
_entity_poly.pdbx_seq_one_letter_code
_entity_poly.pdbx_strand_id
1 'polypeptide(L)'
;MREHEYLQSLHFNCIRLPDGAGVVNMSLPIVLAIGDREKEEIGASPDVALHGPDGGVLAILRRVEIYPHNKEERIARTWGTTAPGLPYVDEAIAQAGNWLIGGDLEVIEPIKYNDGLDHYRLSPQQLRNEFDKRGADAVFAFQLRNPVHNGHALLMNDTRRRLLEMGFKNPILLLHPLGGFTKADDVPLPVRMEQHSKVLEDGVLDPETTIVSIFPSPMHYAGPTEVQWHAKARINAGANFYIVGRDPAGMGHPTEKRDLYNPDHGKKVLSMAPGLEKLNILPFKVAAYDTVAKKMAFFDPSRSKDFLFISGTKMRAFAKSGENPPDGFMCPGGWKVLVDYYNSLQTEEAAVATV
;
A
#
# COMPACT_ATOMS: atom_id res chain seq x y z
N MET A 1 18.66 6.79 -2.41
CA MET A 1 18.76 8.22 -2.04
C MET A 1 20.17 8.51 -1.58
N ARG A 2 20.75 9.61 -2.04
CA ARG A 2 21.96 10.24 -1.46
C ARG A 2 21.64 10.83 -0.08
N GLU A 3 22.65 11.17 0.72
CA GLU A 3 22.43 11.62 2.10
C GLU A 3 21.52 12.85 2.15
N HIS A 4 21.75 13.83 1.26
CA HIS A 4 20.93 15.05 1.22
C HIS A 4 19.44 14.78 0.90
N GLU A 5 19.12 13.77 0.09
CA GLU A 5 17.73 13.37 -0.21
C GLU A 5 17.13 12.59 0.95
N TYR A 6 17.92 11.72 1.57
CA TYR A 6 17.54 10.94 2.74
C TYR A 6 17.15 11.87 3.91
N LEU A 7 17.98 12.87 4.22
CA LEU A 7 17.69 13.85 5.27
C LEU A 7 16.45 14.68 4.94
N GLN A 8 16.29 15.12 3.69
CA GLN A 8 15.10 15.86 3.27
C GLN A 8 13.82 15.02 3.40
N SER A 9 13.85 13.77 2.95
CA SER A 9 12.73 12.84 3.10
C SER A 9 12.38 12.62 4.58
N LEU A 10 13.39 12.33 5.40
CA LEU A 10 13.19 11.99 6.81
C LEU A 10 12.71 13.16 7.67
N HIS A 11 13.19 14.38 7.41
CA HIS A 11 12.87 15.55 8.22
C HIS A 11 11.70 16.36 7.68
N PHE A 12 11.47 16.36 6.36
CA PHE A 12 10.51 17.28 5.73
C PHE A 12 9.42 16.56 4.93
N ASN A 13 9.51 15.23 4.76
CA ASN A 13 8.61 14.44 3.91
C ASN A 13 8.56 14.94 2.45
N CYS A 14 9.58 15.67 2.00
CA CYS A 14 9.64 16.24 0.67
C CYS A 14 11.09 16.40 0.20
N ILE A 15 11.28 16.50 -1.11
CA ILE A 15 12.57 16.82 -1.72
C ILE A 15 12.42 18.16 -2.44
N ARG A 16 13.36 19.06 -2.23
CA ARG A 16 13.46 20.31 -2.99
C ARG A 16 13.97 20.00 -4.40
N LEU A 17 13.22 20.47 -5.39
CA LEU A 17 13.66 20.36 -6.78
C LEU A 17 14.80 21.36 -7.07
N PRO A 18 15.67 21.08 -8.06
CA PRO A 18 16.67 22.03 -8.54
C PRO A 18 16.06 23.39 -8.90
N ASP A 19 16.88 24.44 -8.84
CA ASP A 19 16.57 25.80 -9.31
C ASP A 19 15.36 26.48 -8.66
N GLY A 20 14.96 26.03 -7.47
CA GLY A 20 13.83 26.63 -6.76
C GLY A 20 12.46 26.30 -7.36
N ALA A 21 12.37 25.26 -8.19
CA ALA A 21 11.13 24.81 -8.84
C ALA A 21 10.06 24.23 -7.88
N GLY A 22 10.24 24.41 -6.57
CA GLY A 22 9.33 23.95 -5.52
C GLY A 22 9.81 22.68 -4.82
N VAL A 23 8.87 21.95 -4.26
CA VAL A 23 9.09 20.70 -3.53
C VAL A 23 8.21 19.59 -4.11
N VAL A 24 8.70 18.37 -4.06
CA VAL A 24 7.90 17.16 -4.34
C VAL A 24 7.74 16.36 -3.07
N ASN A 25 6.56 15.80 -2.85
CA ASN A 25 6.34 14.90 -1.72
C ASN A 25 7.23 13.66 -1.85
N MET A 26 7.89 13.29 -0.75
CA MET A 26 8.73 12.10 -0.63
C MET A 26 8.89 11.72 0.85
N SER A 27 7.85 11.11 1.41
CA SER A 27 7.74 10.84 2.86
C SER A 27 8.49 9.60 3.37
N LEU A 28 8.92 8.70 2.47
CA LEU A 28 9.63 7.48 2.85
C LEU A 28 11.05 7.45 2.27
N PRO A 29 12.07 7.16 3.09
CA PRO A 29 13.40 6.86 2.60
C PRO A 29 13.44 5.66 1.65
N ILE A 30 13.90 5.88 0.40
CA ILE A 30 14.21 4.82 -0.56
C ILE A 30 15.74 4.67 -0.63
N VAL A 31 16.25 3.73 0.15
CA VAL A 31 17.68 3.57 0.44
C VAL A 31 18.10 2.11 0.31
N LEU A 32 19.38 1.88 0.01
CA LEU A 32 20.01 0.56 0.02
C LEU A 32 21.02 0.52 1.17
N ALA A 33 20.90 -0.47 2.05
CA ALA A 33 21.80 -0.64 3.19
C ALA A 33 22.92 -1.64 2.84
N ILE A 34 24.13 -1.37 3.32
CA ILE A 34 25.32 -2.22 3.14
C ILE A 34 26.08 -2.37 4.47
N GLY A 35 26.76 -3.50 4.65
CA GLY A 35 27.59 -3.77 5.84
C GLY A 35 28.97 -3.12 5.75
N ASP A 36 29.74 -3.28 6.84
CA ASP A 36 31.11 -2.76 6.91
C ASP A 36 32.02 -3.41 5.87
N ARG A 37 31.86 -4.72 5.65
CA ARG A 37 32.59 -5.47 4.63
C ARG A 37 32.32 -4.92 3.23
N GLU A 38 31.06 -4.76 2.84
CA GLU A 38 30.73 -4.25 1.50
C GLU A 38 31.25 -2.83 1.31
N LYS A 39 31.17 -1.98 2.33
CA LYS A 39 31.74 -0.64 2.28
C LYS A 39 33.25 -0.66 2.05
N GLU A 40 33.98 -1.54 2.74
CA GLU A 40 35.43 -1.70 2.56
C GLU A 40 35.79 -2.23 1.17
N GLU A 41 35.06 -3.24 0.68
CA GLU A 41 35.26 -3.81 -0.66
C GLU A 41 34.97 -2.82 -1.79
N ILE A 42 33.94 -1.97 -1.64
CA ILE A 42 33.62 -0.91 -2.61
C ILE A 42 34.74 0.14 -2.65
N GLY A 43 35.24 0.54 -1.47
CA GLY A 43 36.35 1.48 -1.35
C GLY A 43 36.08 2.81 -2.06
N ALA A 44 36.93 3.17 -3.02
CA ALA A 44 36.82 4.40 -3.81
C ALA A 44 36.15 4.19 -5.19
N SER A 45 35.56 3.02 -5.43
CA SER A 45 34.90 2.72 -6.70
C SER A 45 33.73 3.67 -6.94
N PRO A 46 33.66 4.35 -8.10
CA PRO A 46 32.59 5.29 -8.36
C PRO A 46 31.24 4.60 -8.61
N ASP A 47 31.26 3.35 -9.09
CA ASP A 47 30.08 2.62 -9.51
C ASP A 47 30.08 1.20 -8.92
N VAL A 48 28.90 0.65 -8.65
CA VAL A 48 28.72 -0.73 -8.18
C VAL A 48 27.62 -1.44 -8.95
N ALA A 49 27.74 -2.75 -9.11
CA ALA A 49 26.70 -3.60 -9.67
C ALA A 49 25.76 -4.10 -8.56
N LEU A 50 24.46 -4.15 -8.82
CA LEU A 50 23.46 -4.75 -7.95
C LEU A 50 23.05 -6.11 -8.51
N HIS A 51 23.30 -7.16 -7.73
CA HIS A 51 22.99 -8.54 -8.10
C HIS A 51 21.63 -8.97 -7.54
N GLY A 52 20.89 -9.74 -8.34
CA GLY A 52 19.66 -10.41 -7.93
C GLY A 52 19.93 -11.70 -7.14
N PRO A 53 18.87 -12.33 -6.60
CA PRO A 53 18.98 -13.60 -5.87
C PRO A 53 19.55 -14.76 -6.69
N ASP A 54 19.44 -14.70 -8.03
CA ASP A 54 20.00 -15.66 -8.97
C ASP A 54 21.48 -15.38 -9.32
N GLY A 55 22.06 -14.32 -8.75
CA GLY A 55 23.41 -13.84 -9.05
C GLY A 55 23.52 -12.99 -10.32
N GLY A 56 22.44 -12.82 -11.08
CA GLY A 56 22.40 -11.97 -12.27
C GLY A 56 22.52 -10.49 -11.92
N VAL A 57 23.12 -9.69 -12.80
CA VAL A 57 23.21 -8.24 -12.59
C VAL A 57 21.86 -7.61 -12.96
N LEU A 58 21.21 -6.95 -12.01
CA LEU A 58 19.91 -6.28 -12.21
C LEU A 58 20.05 -4.80 -12.56
N ALA A 59 21.03 -4.13 -11.96
CA ALA A 59 21.21 -2.70 -12.10
C ALA A 59 22.67 -2.29 -11.83
N ILE A 60 23.01 -1.08 -12.25
CA ILE A 60 24.26 -0.41 -11.88
C ILE A 60 23.88 0.83 -11.07
N LEU A 61 24.53 1.02 -9.92
CA LEU A 61 24.42 2.24 -9.13
C LEU A 61 25.67 3.08 -9.37
N ARG A 62 25.50 4.20 -10.07
CA ARG A 62 26.58 5.09 -10.50
C ARG A 62 26.87 6.19 -9.49
N ARG A 63 28.11 6.68 -9.50
CA ARG A 63 28.57 7.84 -8.70
C ARG A 63 28.18 7.69 -7.23
N VAL A 64 28.54 6.56 -6.63
CA VAL A 64 28.05 6.18 -5.31
C VAL A 64 28.53 7.12 -4.20
N GLU A 65 27.71 7.22 -3.17
CA GLU A 65 27.97 7.95 -1.94
C GLU A 65 27.53 7.06 -0.77
N ILE A 66 28.47 6.77 0.14
CA ILE A 66 28.22 5.92 1.29
C ILE A 66 28.18 6.78 2.57
N TYR A 67 27.11 6.68 3.33
CA TYR A 67 26.86 7.48 4.53
C TYR A 67 26.26 6.65 5.68
N PRO A 68 26.33 7.10 6.95
CA PRO A 68 25.88 6.31 8.09
C PRO A 68 24.37 6.02 8.08
N HIS A 69 24.00 4.79 8.46
CA HIS A 69 22.62 4.38 8.66
C HIS A 69 22.25 4.52 10.15
N ASN A 70 21.88 5.73 10.58
CA ASN A 70 21.37 5.93 11.95
C ASN A 70 19.96 5.29 12.09
N LYS A 71 19.92 3.99 12.37
CA LYS A 71 18.71 3.16 12.35
C LYS A 71 17.66 3.66 13.34
N GLU A 72 18.05 3.93 14.58
CA GLU A 72 17.13 4.39 15.62
C GLU A 72 16.43 5.69 15.21
N GLU A 73 17.20 6.68 14.73
CA GLU A 73 16.65 7.94 14.22
C GLU A 73 15.73 7.74 13.01
N ARG A 74 16.15 6.90 12.05
CA ARG A 74 15.35 6.56 10.87
C ARG A 74 13.99 5.99 11.27
N ILE A 75 14.01 5.02 12.18
CA ILE A 75 12.82 4.31 12.65
C ILE A 75 11.91 5.29 13.39
N ALA A 76 12.46 6.04 14.35
CA ALA A 76 11.72 7.02 15.15
C ALA A 76 10.99 8.06 14.28
N ARG A 77 11.68 8.63 13.29
CA ARG A 77 11.12 9.68 12.43
C ARG A 77 10.12 9.15 11.40
N THR A 78 10.32 7.93 10.90
CA THR A 78 9.43 7.35 9.88
C THR A 78 8.15 6.78 10.51
N TRP A 79 8.26 6.04 11.62
CA TRP A 79 7.13 5.36 12.27
C TRP A 79 6.55 6.10 13.47
N GLY A 80 7.24 7.10 14.04
CA GLY A 80 6.81 7.78 15.27
C GLY A 80 6.99 6.96 16.55
N THR A 81 7.76 5.86 16.47
CA THR A 81 8.09 4.96 17.58
C THR A 81 9.34 4.16 17.21
N THR A 82 10.03 3.60 18.20
CA THR A 82 11.12 2.63 18.05
C THR A 82 10.79 1.29 18.71
N ALA A 83 9.50 1.03 18.98
CA ALA A 83 9.05 -0.21 19.59
C ALA A 83 9.50 -1.44 18.77
N PRO A 84 9.95 -2.52 19.43
CA PRO A 84 10.26 -3.77 18.74
C PRO A 84 8.98 -4.40 18.16
N GLY A 85 9.12 -5.26 17.14
CA GLY A 85 7.99 -5.96 16.53
C GLY A 85 7.30 -5.17 15.41
N LEU A 86 7.93 -4.11 14.90
CA LEU A 86 7.46 -3.39 13.71
C LEU A 86 7.86 -4.21 12.47
N PRO A 87 6.90 -4.81 11.72
CA PRO A 87 7.23 -5.86 10.76
C PRO A 87 8.22 -5.44 9.67
N TYR A 88 8.09 -4.21 9.13
CA TYR A 88 9.02 -3.71 8.12
C TYR A 88 10.40 -3.38 8.71
N VAL A 89 10.45 -2.89 9.95
CA VAL A 89 11.71 -2.59 10.64
C VAL A 89 12.47 -3.89 10.87
N ASP A 90 11.80 -4.91 11.37
CA ASP A 90 12.40 -6.22 11.65
C ASP A 90 12.92 -6.87 10.36
N GLU A 91 12.13 -6.81 9.28
CA GLU A 91 12.48 -7.37 7.97
C GLU A 91 13.67 -6.65 7.32
N ALA A 92 13.65 -5.30 7.27
CA ALA A 92 14.48 -4.55 6.34
C ALA A 92 15.47 -3.57 6.99
N ILE A 93 15.39 -3.31 8.30
CA ILE A 93 16.20 -2.27 8.97
C ILE A 93 17.02 -2.82 10.13
N ALA A 94 16.40 -3.60 11.02
CA ALA A 94 17.02 -4.05 12.26
C ALA A 94 18.33 -4.81 11.99
N GLN A 95 18.28 -5.80 11.09
CA GLN A 95 19.41 -6.64 10.71
C GLN A 95 20.22 -6.10 9.52
N ALA A 96 19.82 -4.96 8.94
CA ALA A 96 20.53 -4.35 7.82
C ALA A 96 21.92 -3.84 8.22
N GLY A 97 22.77 -3.51 7.24
CA GLY A 97 24.07 -2.91 7.54
C GLY A 97 24.00 -1.48 8.13
N ASN A 98 25.13 -1.02 8.65
CA ASN A 98 25.28 0.28 9.32
C ASN A 98 25.54 1.45 8.35
N TRP A 99 25.55 1.18 7.05
CA TRP A 99 25.78 2.18 6.01
C TRP A 99 24.64 2.15 5.00
N LEU A 100 24.35 3.31 4.44
CA LEU A 100 23.49 3.47 3.28
C LEU A 100 24.34 3.88 2.08
N ILE A 101 23.97 3.39 0.90
CA ILE A 101 24.59 3.76 -0.37
C ILE A 101 23.56 4.45 -1.27
N GLY A 102 23.88 5.68 -1.67
CA GLY A 102 23.14 6.49 -2.63
C GLY A 102 23.89 6.60 -3.95
N GLY A 103 23.18 6.86 -5.04
CA GLY A 103 23.77 6.96 -6.38
C GLY A 103 22.70 7.12 -7.46
N ASP A 104 23.13 7.18 -8.70
CA ASP A 104 22.24 7.23 -9.87
C ASP A 104 22.00 5.81 -10.38
N LEU A 105 20.74 5.36 -10.34
CA LEU A 105 20.37 3.97 -10.61
C LEU A 105 20.06 3.75 -12.10
N GLU A 106 20.79 2.84 -12.72
CA GLU A 106 20.56 2.33 -14.08
C GLU A 106 20.04 0.89 -13.98
N VAL A 107 18.73 0.69 -14.11
CA VAL A 107 18.12 -0.66 -14.14
C VAL A 107 18.26 -1.24 -15.55
N ILE A 108 18.84 -2.43 -15.67
CA ILE A 108 19.22 -3.01 -16.96
C ILE A 108 17.99 -3.52 -17.72
N GLU A 109 17.13 -4.29 -17.04
CA GLU A 109 15.91 -4.85 -17.62
C GLU A 109 14.69 -4.55 -16.73
N PRO A 110 13.48 -4.44 -17.32
CA PRO A 110 12.25 -4.37 -16.53
C PRO A 110 12.14 -5.56 -15.58
N ILE A 111 11.95 -5.29 -14.29
CA ILE A 111 11.85 -6.33 -13.26
C ILE A 111 10.60 -7.18 -13.47
N LYS A 112 10.78 -8.50 -13.40
CA LYS A 112 9.71 -9.51 -13.42
C LYS A 112 9.85 -10.43 -12.21
N TYR A 113 8.73 -10.89 -11.69
CA TYR A 113 8.68 -11.81 -10.55
C TYR A 113 8.44 -13.26 -11.00
N ASN A 114 7.90 -13.45 -12.20
CA ASN A 114 7.57 -14.77 -12.77
C ASN A 114 6.65 -15.62 -11.87
N ASP A 115 5.76 -14.95 -11.13
CA ASP A 115 4.82 -15.54 -10.18
C ASP A 115 3.39 -15.67 -10.74
N GLY A 116 3.24 -15.51 -12.06
CA GLY A 116 1.95 -15.49 -12.75
C GLY A 116 1.19 -14.16 -12.65
N LEU A 117 1.68 -13.16 -11.92
CA LEU A 117 0.99 -11.87 -11.72
C LEU A 117 1.64 -10.68 -12.43
N ASP A 118 2.72 -10.89 -13.19
CA ASP A 118 3.45 -9.80 -13.86
C ASP A 118 2.58 -8.99 -14.83
N HIS A 119 1.55 -9.60 -15.42
CA HIS A 119 0.61 -8.92 -16.31
C HIS A 119 -0.25 -7.87 -15.59
N TYR A 120 -0.36 -7.92 -14.25
CA TYR A 120 -0.98 -6.88 -13.44
C TYR A 120 0.01 -5.79 -13.00
N ARG A 121 1.32 -5.96 -13.17
CA ARG A 121 2.35 -5.01 -12.71
C ARG A 121 2.60 -3.91 -13.75
N LEU A 122 1.58 -3.09 -14.00
CA LEU A 122 1.67 -2.00 -14.97
C LEU A 122 2.53 -0.86 -14.42
N SER A 123 3.47 -0.38 -15.23
CA SER A 123 4.24 0.82 -14.93
C SER A 123 3.34 2.07 -14.93
N PRO A 124 3.77 3.17 -14.29
CA PRO A 124 3.05 4.45 -14.36
C PRO A 124 2.76 4.90 -15.80
N GLN A 125 3.68 4.66 -16.75
CA GLN A 125 3.45 5.00 -18.15
C GLN A 125 2.38 4.10 -18.80
N GLN A 126 2.41 2.79 -18.52
CA GLN A 126 1.40 1.86 -19.02
C GLN A 126 0.00 2.18 -18.47
N LEU A 127 -0.09 2.56 -17.19
CA LEU A 127 -1.34 3.00 -16.58
C LEU A 127 -1.90 4.25 -17.25
N ARG A 128 -1.06 5.27 -17.47
CA ARG A 128 -1.46 6.49 -18.20
C ARG A 128 -1.99 6.18 -19.60
N ASN A 129 -1.28 5.34 -20.34
CA ASN A 129 -1.71 4.92 -21.68
C ASN A 129 -3.05 4.18 -21.65
N GLU A 130 -3.29 3.35 -20.62
CA GLU A 130 -4.57 2.64 -20.47
C GLU A 130 -5.72 3.60 -20.09
N PHE A 131 -5.47 4.61 -19.25
CA PHE A 131 -6.46 5.65 -18.97
C PHE A 131 -6.82 6.45 -20.22
N ASP A 132 -5.82 6.85 -21.02
CA ASP A 132 -6.02 7.57 -22.28
C ASP A 132 -6.79 6.71 -23.29
N LYS A 133 -6.43 5.43 -23.41
CA LYS A 133 -7.12 4.46 -24.28
C LYS A 133 -8.59 4.27 -23.90
N ARG A 134 -8.91 4.31 -22.60
CA ARG A 134 -10.30 4.24 -22.12
C ARG A 134 -11.02 5.59 -22.18
N GLY A 135 -10.36 6.67 -22.60
CA GLY A 135 -10.94 8.01 -22.63
C GLY A 135 -11.34 8.51 -21.24
N ALA A 136 -10.55 8.21 -20.21
CA ALA A 136 -10.82 8.62 -18.85
C ALA A 136 -10.69 10.15 -18.70
N ASP A 137 -11.73 10.81 -18.19
CA ASP A 137 -11.68 12.24 -17.85
C ASP A 137 -11.44 12.50 -16.36
N ALA A 138 -11.58 11.45 -15.54
CA ALA A 138 -11.11 11.39 -14.17
C ALA A 138 -10.57 9.99 -13.83
N VAL A 139 -9.55 9.93 -12.98
CA VAL A 139 -8.98 8.68 -12.46
C VAL A 139 -8.91 8.76 -10.95
N PHE A 140 -9.65 7.89 -10.28
CA PHE A 140 -9.67 7.82 -8.82
C PHE A 140 -9.01 6.54 -8.34
N ALA A 141 -8.01 6.69 -7.47
CA ALA A 141 -7.23 5.55 -6.97
C ALA A 141 -7.74 5.04 -5.63
N PHE A 142 -7.77 3.71 -5.50
CA PHE A 142 -8.01 3.01 -4.25
C PHE A 142 -6.78 2.14 -3.91
N GLN A 143 -5.97 2.60 -2.96
CA GLN A 143 -4.90 1.83 -2.35
C GLN A 143 -5.48 0.79 -1.40
N LEU A 144 -4.99 -0.44 -1.47
CA LEU A 144 -5.36 -1.50 -0.53
C LEU A 144 -4.24 -2.54 -0.36
N ARG A 145 -4.23 -3.16 0.82
CA ARG A 145 -3.41 -4.35 1.13
C ARG A 145 -4.25 -5.54 1.62
N ASN A 146 -5.56 -5.35 1.74
CA ASN A 146 -6.51 -6.30 2.33
C ASN A 146 -7.52 -6.76 1.27
N PRO A 147 -8.21 -7.89 1.48
CA PRO A 147 -9.39 -8.25 0.69
C PRO A 147 -10.43 -7.12 0.60
N VAL A 148 -11.13 -7.03 -0.53
CA VAL A 148 -12.18 -6.04 -0.77
C VAL A 148 -13.50 -6.57 -0.17
N HIS A 149 -13.99 -5.90 0.87
CA HIS A 149 -15.36 -6.08 1.36
C HIS A 149 -16.25 -4.93 0.87
N ASN A 150 -17.57 -5.04 1.05
CA ASN A 150 -18.54 -4.08 0.50
C ASN A 150 -18.44 -2.67 1.12
N GLY A 151 -17.69 -2.51 2.22
CA GLY A 151 -17.35 -1.19 2.77
C GLY A 151 -16.35 -0.46 1.89
N HIS A 152 -15.32 -1.16 1.40
CA HIS A 152 -14.41 -0.61 0.39
C HIS A 152 -15.16 -0.32 -0.91
N ALA A 153 -16.02 -1.24 -1.36
CA ALA A 153 -16.85 -1.04 -2.55
C ALA A 153 -17.78 0.18 -2.41
N LEU A 154 -18.38 0.40 -1.23
CA LEU A 154 -19.17 1.60 -0.96
C LEU A 154 -18.36 2.88 -1.19
N LEU A 155 -17.11 2.94 -0.70
CA LEU A 155 -16.24 4.10 -0.91
C LEU A 155 -15.93 4.32 -2.40
N MET A 156 -15.62 3.25 -3.13
CA MET A 156 -15.29 3.32 -4.56
C MET A 156 -16.51 3.71 -5.40
N ASN A 157 -17.66 3.09 -5.17
CA ASN A 157 -18.90 3.38 -5.89
C ASN A 157 -19.45 4.78 -5.56
N ASP A 158 -19.37 5.21 -4.30
CA ASP A 158 -19.76 6.56 -3.91
C ASP A 158 -18.82 7.63 -4.50
N THR A 159 -17.53 7.33 -4.61
CA THR A 159 -16.57 8.19 -5.33
C THR A 159 -16.98 8.36 -6.78
N ARG A 160 -17.22 7.26 -7.51
CA ARG A 160 -17.68 7.31 -8.90
C ARG A 160 -18.94 8.16 -9.04
N ARG A 161 -19.94 7.94 -8.18
CA ARG A 161 -21.19 8.71 -8.16
C ARG A 161 -20.93 10.21 -8.00
N ARG A 162 -20.11 10.60 -7.02
CA ARG A 162 -19.76 12.02 -6.79
C ARG A 162 -19.03 12.63 -8.00
N LEU A 163 -18.13 11.89 -8.65
CA LEU A 163 -17.43 12.39 -9.84
C LEU A 163 -18.41 12.61 -11.01
N LEU A 164 -19.36 11.71 -11.22
CA LEU A 164 -20.43 11.91 -12.21
C LEU A 164 -21.28 13.14 -11.88
N GLU A 165 -21.62 13.36 -10.60
CA GLU A 165 -22.34 14.55 -10.12
C GLU A 165 -21.53 15.85 -10.31
N MET A 166 -20.20 15.78 -10.20
CA MET A 166 -19.29 16.90 -10.50
C MET A 166 -19.16 17.19 -12.00
N GLY A 167 -19.72 16.35 -12.87
CA GLY A 167 -19.78 16.58 -14.31
C GLY A 167 -18.82 15.74 -15.15
N PHE A 168 -17.92 14.95 -14.52
CA PHE A 168 -17.12 13.97 -15.24
C PHE A 168 -18.03 12.95 -15.92
N LYS A 169 -17.66 12.49 -17.12
CA LYS A 169 -18.43 11.60 -17.98
C LYS A 169 -17.91 10.18 -17.93
N ASN A 170 -16.62 10.00 -17.72
CA ASN A 170 -15.97 8.70 -17.72
C ASN A 170 -14.89 8.60 -16.62
N PRO A 171 -15.29 8.70 -15.33
CA PRO A 171 -14.36 8.44 -14.24
C PRO A 171 -13.93 6.96 -14.27
N ILE A 172 -12.65 6.66 -14.09
CA ILE A 172 -12.13 5.28 -14.05
C ILE A 172 -11.52 5.00 -12.68
N LEU A 173 -11.92 3.86 -12.09
CA LEU A 173 -11.33 3.36 -10.86
C LEU A 173 -9.97 2.72 -11.17
N LEU A 174 -8.94 3.15 -10.46
CA LEU A 174 -7.69 2.40 -10.33
C LEU A 174 -7.73 1.61 -9.01
N LEU A 175 -8.14 0.34 -9.08
CA LEU A 175 -8.06 -0.60 -7.96
C LEU A 175 -6.63 -1.11 -7.87
N HIS A 176 -5.88 -0.67 -6.86
CA HIS A 176 -4.43 -0.71 -6.90
C HIS A 176 -3.83 -1.48 -5.71
N PRO A 177 -4.02 -2.81 -5.60
CA PRO A 177 -3.48 -3.61 -4.51
C PRO A 177 -1.95 -3.48 -4.43
N LEU A 178 -1.44 -3.31 -3.22
CA LEU A 178 -0.01 -3.39 -2.95
C LEU A 178 0.47 -4.84 -3.06
N GLY A 179 1.61 -5.04 -3.73
CA GLY A 179 2.18 -6.37 -4.01
C GLY A 179 3.66 -6.53 -3.69
N GLY A 180 4.30 -5.55 -3.05
CA GLY A 180 5.59 -5.78 -2.40
C GLY A 180 5.43 -6.51 -1.07
N PHE A 181 6.46 -6.45 -0.22
CA PHE A 181 6.43 -7.04 1.13
C PHE A 181 5.19 -6.63 1.93
N THR A 182 4.58 -7.60 2.61
CA THR A 182 3.51 -7.44 3.60
C THR A 182 3.81 -8.35 4.79
N LYS A 183 3.39 -7.95 6.00
CA LYS A 183 3.57 -8.75 7.23
C LYS A 183 2.84 -10.10 7.16
N ALA A 184 3.34 -11.09 7.90
CA ALA A 184 2.95 -12.50 7.77
C ALA A 184 1.46 -12.80 8.00
N ASP A 185 0.72 -12.03 8.81
CA ASP A 185 -0.70 -12.25 9.07
C ASP A 185 -1.65 -11.52 8.08
N ASP A 186 -1.11 -10.79 7.09
CA ASP A 186 -1.89 -10.26 5.97
C ASP A 186 -2.18 -11.37 4.94
N VAL A 187 -3.26 -11.23 4.19
CA VAL A 187 -3.62 -12.22 3.14
C VAL A 187 -2.61 -12.10 1.98
N PRO A 188 -2.00 -13.21 1.52
CA PRO A 188 -1.04 -13.21 0.43
C PRO A 188 -1.57 -12.57 -0.86
N LEU A 189 -0.67 -11.99 -1.65
CA LEU A 189 -1.02 -11.29 -2.88
C LEU A 189 -1.83 -12.16 -3.88
N PRO A 190 -1.45 -13.41 -4.22
CA PRO A 190 -2.23 -14.22 -5.16
C PRO A 190 -3.67 -14.43 -4.72
N VAL A 191 -3.88 -14.72 -3.42
CA VAL A 191 -5.21 -14.91 -2.82
C VAL A 191 -6.02 -13.61 -2.88
N ARG A 192 -5.39 -12.46 -2.61
CA ARG A 192 -6.07 -11.15 -2.76
C ARG A 192 -6.45 -10.87 -4.20
N MET A 193 -5.58 -11.15 -5.17
CA MET A 193 -5.88 -10.94 -6.59
C MET A 193 -7.04 -11.81 -7.05
N GLU A 194 -7.08 -13.08 -6.65
CA GLU A 194 -8.22 -13.96 -6.90
C GLU A 194 -9.51 -13.43 -6.26
N GLN A 195 -9.43 -13.00 -5.00
CA GLN A 195 -10.56 -12.42 -4.29
C GLN A 195 -11.08 -11.14 -4.98
N HIS A 196 -10.19 -10.30 -5.49
CA HIS A 196 -10.57 -9.09 -6.23
C HIS A 196 -11.19 -9.42 -7.59
N SER A 197 -10.73 -10.47 -8.28
CA SER A 197 -11.38 -10.98 -9.49
C SER A 197 -12.84 -11.33 -9.22
N LYS A 198 -13.13 -12.04 -8.12
CA LYS A 198 -14.50 -12.39 -7.73
C LYS A 198 -15.37 -11.19 -7.39
N VAL A 199 -14.80 -10.13 -6.81
CA VAL A 199 -15.54 -8.88 -6.56
C VAL A 199 -15.98 -8.21 -7.86
N LEU A 200 -15.16 -8.29 -8.92
CA LEU A 200 -15.51 -7.77 -10.25
C LEU A 200 -16.50 -8.69 -10.98
N GLU A 201 -16.29 -10.00 -10.93
CA GLU A 201 -17.21 -11.00 -11.51
C GLU A 201 -18.61 -10.91 -10.91
N ASP A 202 -18.71 -10.70 -9.59
CA ASP A 202 -19.99 -10.53 -8.87
C ASP A 202 -20.64 -9.15 -9.12
N GLY A 203 -20.00 -8.27 -9.89
CA GLY A 203 -20.53 -6.94 -10.23
C GLY A 203 -20.58 -5.94 -9.06
N VAL A 204 -19.88 -6.23 -7.96
CA VAL A 204 -19.77 -5.29 -6.81
C VAL A 204 -18.98 -4.04 -7.21
N LEU A 205 -17.96 -4.24 -8.06
CA LEU A 205 -17.30 -3.19 -8.81
C LEU A 205 -17.50 -3.47 -10.30
N ASP A 206 -17.72 -2.42 -11.08
CA ASP A 206 -17.92 -2.53 -12.52
C ASP A 206 -16.57 -2.77 -13.24
N PRO A 207 -16.37 -3.90 -13.93
CA PRO A 207 -15.11 -4.20 -14.62
C PRO A 207 -14.81 -3.28 -15.80
N GLU A 208 -15.82 -2.74 -16.48
CA GLU A 208 -15.61 -1.85 -17.64
C GLU A 208 -14.94 -0.54 -17.21
N THR A 209 -15.32 -0.07 -16.03
CA THR A 209 -14.84 1.21 -15.47
C THR A 209 -13.81 1.04 -14.35
N THR A 210 -13.21 -0.15 -14.26
CA THR A 210 -12.15 -0.48 -13.30
C THR A 210 -10.90 -1.00 -14.01
N ILE A 211 -9.75 -0.50 -13.59
CA ILE A 211 -8.43 -1.05 -13.92
C ILE A 211 -7.85 -1.64 -12.64
N VAL A 212 -7.49 -2.92 -12.69
CA VAL A 212 -6.77 -3.61 -11.61
C VAL A 212 -5.29 -3.63 -11.97
N SER A 213 -4.44 -3.11 -11.08
CA SER A 213 -2.98 -3.13 -11.24
C SER A 213 -2.31 -3.34 -9.90
N ILE A 214 -1.16 -3.99 -9.88
CA ILE A 214 -0.38 -4.22 -8.66
C ILE A 214 0.61 -3.08 -8.46
N PHE A 215 0.58 -2.47 -7.28
CA PHE A 215 1.55 -1.47 -6.85
C PHE A 215 2.78 -2.18 -6.23
N PRO A 216 3.98 -2.06 -6.81
CA PRO A 216 5.12 -2.91 -6.44
C PRO A 216 5.83 -2.52 -5.13
N SER A 217 5.43 -1.45 -4.47
CA SER A 217 6.09 -0.99 -3.24
C SER A 217 5.94 -2.00 -2.09
N PRO A 218 6.97 -2.16 -1.24
CA PRO A 218 6.81 -2.71 0.10
C PRO A 218 5.82 -1.91 0.95
N MET A 219 5.09 -2.60 1.83
CA MET A 219 4.25 -1.98 2.86
C MET A 219 5.08 -1.72 4.13
N HIS A 220 5.13 -0.47 4.57
CA HIS A 220 5.92 -0.07 5.74
C HIS A 220 5.11 -0.14 7.05
N TYR A 221 3.79 -0.06 6.95
CA TYR A 221 2.88 0.11 8.07
C TYR A 221 3.18 1.40 8.86
N ALA A 222 3.56 2.48 8.16
CA ALA A 222 3.98 3.75 8.75
C ALA A 222 2.88 4.84 8.71
N GLY A 223 1.61 4.45 8.58
CA GLY A 223 0.45 5.31 8.82
C GLY A 223 0.47 6.65 8.05
N PRO A 224 0.34 7.80 8.73
CA PRO A 224 0.33 9.12 8.09
C PRO A 224 1.59 9.47 7.28
N THR A 225 2.74 8.87 7.60
CA THR A 225 3.96 9.05 6.80
C THR A 225 3.84 8.28 5.48
N GLU A 226 3.42 7.02 5.54
CA GLU A 226 3.33 6.16 4.35
C GLU A 226 2.14 6.48 3.44
N VAL A 227 1.00 6.97 3.95
CA VAL A 227 -0.14 7.31 3.10
C VAL A 227 0.19 8.43 2.09
N GLN A 228 1.14 9.31 2.42
CA GLN A 228 1.66 10.32 1.49
C GLN A 228 2.40 9.66 0.32
N TRP A 229 3.24 8.66 0.58
CA TRP A 229 3.90 7.86 -0.45
C TRP A 229 2.89 7.13 -1.35
N HIS A 230 1.88 6.50 -0.74
CA HIS A 230 0.83 5.80 -1.48
C HIS A 230 0.06 6.76 -2.42
N ALA A 231 -0.20 7.98 -1.97
CA ALA A 231 -0.85 9.01 -2.78
C ALA A 231 0.08 9.56 -3.88
N LYS A 232 1.32 9.92 -3.54
CA LYS A 232 2.32 10.43 -4.48
C LYS A 232 2.57 9.46 -5.63
N ALA A 233 2.68 8.16 -5.35
CA ALA A 233 2.87 7.13 -6.36
C ALA A 233 1.68 7.08 -7.35
N ARG A 234 0.46 7.35 -6.88
CA ARG A 234 -0.76 7.35 -7.71
C ARG A 234 -0.89 8.61 -8.54
N ILE A 235 -0.46 9.76 -8.02
CA ILE A 235 -0.27 10.98 -8.84
C ILE A 235 0.68 10.69 -10.00
N ASN A 236 1.83 10.05 -9.71
CA ASN A 236 2.80 9.68 -10.75
C ASN A 236 2.21 8.72 -11.77
N ALA A 237 1.28 7.84 -11.36
CA ALA A 237 0.55 6.94 -12.25
C ALA A 237 -0.59 7.61 -13.05
N GLY A 238 -0.99 8.85 -12.73
CA GLY A 238 -2.03 9.58 -13.46
C GLY A 238 -3.36 9.74 -12.73
N ALA A 239 -3.46 9.31 -11.47
CA ALA A 239 -4.66 9.55 -10.66
C ALA A 239 -4.79 11.04 -10.28
N ASN A 240 -6.00 11.58 -10.43
CA ASN A 240 -6.33 12.96 -10.04
C ASN A 240 -7.25 13.02 -8.79
N PHE A 241 -7.83 11.88 -8.39
CA PHE A 241 -8.51 11.70 -7.11
C PHE A 241 -7.89 10.55 -6.31
N TYR A 242 -7.86 10.68 -4.99
CA TYR A 242 -7.36 9.64 -4.10
C TYR A 242 -8.32 9.40 -2.94
N ILE A 243 -8.80 8.16 -2.85
CA ILE A 243 -9.70 7.74 -1.78
C ILE A 243 -8.86 7.43 -0.54
N VAL A 244 -9.21 8.06 0.59
CA VAL A 244 -8.55 7.79 1.87
C VAL A 244 -9.58 7.52 2.98
N GLY A 245 -9.46 6.33 3.57
CA GLY A 245 -10.29 5.83 4.67
C GLY A 245 -9.70 6.10 6.05
N ARG A 246 -10.29 5.46 7.08
CA ARG A 246 -9.80 5.47 8.47
C ARG A 246 -8.47 4.71 8.56
N ASP A 247 -7.53 5.22 9.35
CA ASP A 247 -6.26 4.58 9.69
C ASP A 247 -5.48 4.03 8.48
N PRO A 248 -5.28 4.85 7.42
CA PRO A 248 -4.62 4.39 6.22
C PRO A 248 -3.17 4.05 6.54
N ALA A 249 -2.70 2.92 6.02
CA ALA A 249 -1.37 2.37 6.30
C ALA A 249 -1.06 2.10 7.79
N GLY A 250 -2.08 2.08 8.65
CA GLY A 250 -1.92 1.75 10.07
C GLY A 250 -1.93 0.25 10.37
N MET A 251 -1.55 -0.05 11.62
CA MET A 251 -1.62 -1.35 12.27
C MET A 251 -1.79 -1.17 13.79
N GLY A 252 -2.08 -2.25 14.52
CA GLY A 252 -2.03 -2.23 15.99
C GLY A 252 -0.60 -2.05 16.49
N HIS A 253 -0.42 -1.42 17.65
CA HIS A 253 0.89 -1.28 18.29
C HIS A 253 1.42 -2.67 18.67
N PRO A 254 2.67 -3.04 18.33
CA PRO A 254 3.18 -4.40 18.58
C PRO A 254 3.18 -4.80 20.07
N THR A 255 3.39 -3.84 20.97
CA THR A 255 3.54 -4.09 22.41
C THR A 255 2.41 -3.51 23.28
N GLU A 256 1.48 -2.74 22.70
CA GLU A 256 0.43 -2.04 23.45
C GLU A 256 -0.95 -2.34 22.88
N LYS A 257 -1.99 -2.35 23.71
CA LYS A 257 -3.39 -2.61 23.29
C LYS A 257 -4.04 -1.36 22.69
N ARG A 258 -3.47 -0.81 21.63
CA ARG A 258 -3.98 0.36 20.89
C ARG A 258 -3.57 0.35 19.42
N ASP A 259 -4.21 1.19 18.61
CA ASP A 259 -3.73 1.50 17.26
C ASP A 259 -2.36 2.23 17.34
N LEU A 260 -1.48 1.98 16.37
CA LEU A 260 -0.17 2.64 16.29
C LEU A 260 -0.32 4.15 16.01
N TYR A 261 -1.32 4.51 15.22
CA TYR A 261 -1.62 5.88 14.82
C TYR A 261 -3.05 6.27 15.22
N ASN A 262 -3.27 7.57 15.37
CA ASN A 262 -4.63 8.07 15.44
C ASN A 262 -5.31 7.86 14.06
N PRO A 263 -6.52 7.29 14.02
CA PRO A 263 -7.19 6.87 12.79
C PRO A 263 -7.54 8.00 11.82
N ASP A 264 -7.57 9.26 12.27
CA ASP A 264 -7.88 10.41 11.43
C ASP A 264 -6.61 11.11 10.91
N HIS A 265 -5.44 10.83 11.48
CA HIS A 265 -4.21 11.54 11.14
C HIS A 265 -3.81 11.35 9.68
N GLY A 266 -4.00 10.15 9.12
CA GLY A 266 -3.66 9.91 7.71
C GLY A 266 -4.40 10.85 6.75
N LYS A 267 -5.70 11.09 6.96
CA LYS A 267 -6.48 12.03 6.13
C LYS A 267 -6.02 13.48 6.33
N LYS A 268 -5.86 13.89 7.59
CA LYS A 268 -5.47 15.27 7.96
C LYS A 268 -4.08 15.62 7.43
N VAL A 269 -3.11 14.72 7.62
CA VAL A 269 -1.74 14.91 7.11
C VAL A 269 -1.75 14.98 5.60
N LEU A 270 -2.47 14.08 4.92
CA LEU A 270 -2.53 14.08 3.46
C LEU A 270 -3.09 15.40 2.89
N SER A 271 -4.10 16.00 3.54
CA SER A 271 -4.66 17.29 3.10
C SER A 271 -3.76 18.50 3.30
N MET A 272 -2.66 18.35 4.06
CA MET A 272 -1.70 19.41 4.35
C MET A 272 -0.29 19.08 3.80
N ALA A 273 -0.13 17.94 3.14
CA ALA A 273 1.17 17.43 2.76
C ALA A 273 1.74 18.21 1.57
N PRO A 274 2.98 18.74 1.67
CA PRO A 274 3.61 19.51 0.61
C PRO A 274 3.86 18.65 -0.63
N GLY A 275 3.65 19.23 -1.81
CA GLY A 275 3.85 18.56 -3.11
C GLY A 275 2.70 17.63 -3.53
N LEU A 276 1.58 17.61 -2.79
CA LEU A 276 0.35 16.86 -3.12
C LEU A 276 -0.85 17.77 -3.40
N GLU A 277 -0.64 19.07 -3.59
CA GLU A 277 -1.69 20.08 -3.74
C GLU A 277 -2.58 19.85 -4.98
N LYS A 278 -2.05 19.13 -5.99
CA LYS A 278 -2.77 18.78 -7.22
C LYS A 278 -3.72 17.58 -7.06
N LEU A 279 -3.65 16.85 -5.94
CA LEU A 279 -4.45 15.66 -5.72
C LEU A 279 -5.73 16.00 -4.99
N ASN A 280 -6.87 15.66 -5.59
CA ASN A 280 -8.16 15.80 -4.94
C ASN A 280 -8.35 14.65 -3.95
N ILE A 281 -8.15 14.94 -2.67
CA ILE A 281 -8.35 13.96 -1.61
C ILE A 281 -9.85 13.87 -1.33
N LEU A 282 -10.39 12.65 -1.42
CA LEU A 282 -11.78 12.38 -1.09
C LEU A 282 -11.85 11.69 0.28
N PRO A 283 -12.05 12.47 1.37
CA PRO A 283 -12.17 11.88 2.69
C PRO A 283 -13.52 11.19 2.85
N PHE A 284 -13.49 9.96 3.35
CA PHE A 284 -14.70 9.21 3.65
C PHE A 284 -14.97 9.09 5.15
N LYS A 285 -16.25 9.08 5.51
CA LYS A 285 -16.69 8.60 6.83
C LYS A 285 -16.40 7.11 6.93
N VAL A 286 -16.36 6.59 8.17
CA VAL A 286 -16.18 5.16 8.39
C VAL A 286 -17.38 4.40 7.80
N ALA A 287 -17.14 3.34 7.03
CA ALA A 287 -18.18 2.43 6.58
C ALA A 287 -18.32 1.26 7.57
N ALA A 288 -19.54 0.89 7.91
CA ALA A 288 -19.86 -0.22 8.80
C ALA A 288 -21.10 -0.96 8.30
N TYR A 289 -21.33 -2.18 8.80
CA TYR A 289 -22.48 -2.98 8.41
C TYR A 289 -23.73 -2.50 9.16
N ASP A 290 -24.69 -1.96 8.43
CA ASP A 290 -25.99 -1.52 8.98
C ASP A 290 -26.88 -2.77 9.14
N THR A 291 -27.18 -3.12 10.39
CA THR A 291 -27.92 -4.35 10.73
C THR A 291 -29.41 -4.24 10.39
N VAL A 292 -29.94 -3.01 10.30
CA VAL A 292 -31.33 -2.75 9.93
C VAL A 292 -31.48 -2.82 8.41
N ALA A 293 -30.59 -2.13 7.68
CA ALA A 293 -30.60 -2.10 6.22
C ALA A 293 -29.97 -3.35 5.57
N LYS A 294 -29.31 -4.20 6.36
CA LYS A 294 -28.60 -5.42 5.95
C LYS A 294 -27.60 -5.19 4.81
N LYS A 295 -26.81 -4.11 4.92
CA LYS A 295 -25.78 -3.74 3.93
C LYS A 295 -24.73 -2.83 4.55
N MET A 296 -23.61 -2.66 3.84
CA MET A 296 -22.62 -1.67 4.20
C MET A 296 -23.16 -0.25 3.97
N ALA A 297 -22.99 0.63 4.96
CA ALA A 297 -23.39 2.04 4.90
C ALA A 297 -22.36 2.92 5.63
N PHE A 298 -22.42 4.23 5.38
CA PHE A 298 -21.63 5.19 6.16
C PHE A 298 -22.16 5.26 7.60
N PHE A 299 -21.25 5.15 8.57
CA PHE A 299 -21.58 5.17 9.99
C PHE A 299 -22.25 6.48 10.39
N ASP A 300 -23.34 6.35 11.16
CA ASP A 300 -24.11 7.46 11.73
C ASP A 300 -24.09 7.35 13.27
N PRO A 301 -23.40 8.26 13.96
CA PRO A 301 -23.29 8.24 15.42
C PRO A 301 -24.63 8.30 16.14
N SER A 302 -25.66 8.92 15.54
CA SER A 302 -26.98 9.06 16.18
C SER A 302 -27.72 7.73 16.34
N ARG A 303 -27.34 6.72 15.55
CA ARG A 303 -27.90 5.37 15.52
C ARG A 303 -26.79 4.32 15.58
N SER A 304 -25.75 4.60 16.36
CA SER A 304 -24.54 3.77 16.46
C SER A 304 -24.82 2.29 16.78
N LYS A 305 -25.88 2.00 17.54
CA LYS A 305 -26.34 0.64 17.88
C LYS A 305 -26.78 -0.20 16.67
N ASP A 306 -27.12 0.44 15.56
CA ASP A 306 -27.57 -0.22 14.32
C ASP A 306 -26.37 -0.62 13.43
N PHE A 307 -25.14 -0.31 13.85
CA PHE A 307 -23.94 -0.59 13.07
C PHE A 307 -23.04 -1.63 13.72
N LEU A 308 -22.60 -2.60 12.91
CA LEU A 308 -21.62 -3.60 13.28
C LEU A 308 -20.28 -3.31 12.58
N PHE A 309 -19.24 -3.17 13.40
CA PHE A 309 -17.85 -3.11 12.91
C PHE A 309 -17.25 -4.51 12.89
N ILE A 310 -16.83 -4.97 11.72
CA ILE A 310 -16.18 -6.26 11.52
C ILE A 310 -14.71 -5.97 11.22
N SER A 311 -13.84 -6.22 12.20
CA SER A 311 -12.40 -6.05 12.03
C SER A 311 -11.81 -7.16 11.15
N GLY A 312 -10.59 -6.95 10.64
CA GLY A 312 -9.83 -8.00 9.96
C GLY A 312 -9.70 -9.26 10.83
N THR A 313 -9.40 -9.10 12.12
CA THR A 313 -9.35 -10.23 13.08
C THR A 313 -10.66 -11.00 13.16
N LYS A 314 -11.81 -10.29 13.21
CA LYS A 314 -13.13 -10.94 13.26
C LYS A 314 -13.47 -11.63 11.93
N MET A 315 -13.14 -11.00 10.81
CA MET A 315 -13.30 -11.61 9.48
C MET A 315 -12.47 -12.89 9.34
N ARG A 316 -11.22 -12.89 9.84
CA ARG A 316 -10.39 -14.10 9.89
C ARG A 316 -10.96 -15.17 10.79
N ALA A 317 -11.52 -14.79 11.94
CA ALA A 317 -12.18 -15.73 12.84
C ALA A 317 -13.37 -16.42 12.16
N PHE A 318 -14.22 -15.68 11.45
CA PHE A 318 -15.32 -16.24 10.66
C PHE A 318 -14.80 -17.24 9.61
N ALA A 319 -13.79 -16.85 8.83
CA ALA A 319 -13.27 -17.73 7.78
C ALA A 319 -12.63 -19.00 8.35
N LYS A 320 -11.94 -18.91 9.50
CA LYS A 320 -11.35 -20.06 10.19
C LYS A 320 -12.40 -20.99 10.83
N SER A 321 -13.52 -20.47 11.30
CA SER A 321 -14.58 -21.31 11.91
C SER A 321 -15.59 -21.85 10.89
N GLY A 322 -15.47 -21.47 9.61
CA GLY A 322 -16.46 -21.80 8.58
C GLY A 322 -17.78 -21.02 8.72
N GLU A 323 -17.82 -20.02 9.59
CA GLU A 323 -18.97 -19.12 9.73
C GLU A 323 -18.95 -18.06 8.63
N ASN A 324 -20.13 -17.62 8.17
CA ASN A 324 -20.23 -16.52 7.23
C ASN A 324 -20.36 -15.18 7.96
N PRO A 325 -19.73 -14.09 7.46
CA PRO A 325 -20.09 -12.76 7.89
C PRO A 325 -21.55 -12.47 7.52
N PRO A 326 -22.17 -11.43 8.11
CA PRO A 326 -23.51 -11.02 7.72
C PRO A 326 -23.63 -10.83 6.20
N ASP A 327 -24.76 -11.30 5.64
CA ASP A 327 -25.06 -11.14 4.22
C ASP A 327 -24.93 -9.68 3.78
N GLY A 328 -24.31 -9.43 2.63
CA GLY A 328 -24.00 -8.07 2.17
C GLY A 328 -22.75 -7.42 2.79
N PHE A 329 -22.00 -8.08 3.67
CA PHE A 329 -20.68 -7.60 4.12
C PHE A 329 -19.60 -7.73 3.03
N MET A 330 -19.57 -8.85 2.32
CA MET A 330 -18.67 -9.16 1.20
C MET A 330 -19.45 -9.98 0.17
N CYS A 331 -19.07 -9.92 -1.10
CA CYS A 331 -19.70 -10.76 -2.11
C CYS A 331 -19.42 -12.25 -1.85
N PRO A 332 -20.35 -13.16 -2.17
CA PRO A 332 -20.18 -14.59 -1.90
C PRO A 332 -18.95 -15.20 -2.58
N GLY A 333 -18.66 -14.82 -3.84
CA GLY A 333 -17.50 -15.32 -4.57
C GLY A 333 -16.19 -14.90 -3.89
N GLY A 334 -16.10 -13.63 -3.49
CA GLY A 334 -14.93 -13.11 -2.77
C GLY A 334 -14.78 -13.72 -1.38
N TRP A 335 -15.88 -13.99 -0.67
CA TRP A 335 -15.84 -14.65 0.63
C TRP A 335 -15.34 -16.10 0.52
N LYS A 336 -15.81 -16.84 -0.50
CA LYS A 336 -15.39 -18.22 -0.74
C LYS A 336 -13.87 -18.35 -0.90
N VAL A 337 -13.23 -17.44 -1.66
CA VAL A 337 -11.76 -17.43 -1.82
C VAL A 337 -11.05 -17.33 -0.46
N LEU A 338 -11.57 -16.50 0.46
CA LEU A 338 -10.98 -16.38 1.79
C LEU A 338 -11.17 -17.64 2.63
N VAL A 339 -12.36 -18.25 2.60
CA VAL A 339 -12.63 -19.50 3.30
C VAL A 339 -11.69 -20.61 2.81
N ASP A 340 -11.55 -20.76 1.49
CA ASP A 340 -10.68 -21.77 0.89
C ASP A 340 -9.21 -21.57 1.32
N TYR A 341 -8.73 -20.32 1.34
CA TYR A 341 -7.39 -19.97 1.85
C TYR A 341 -7.21 -20.30 3.33
N TYR A 342 -8.15 -19.93 4.20
CA TYR A 342 -8.00 -20.20 5.64
C TYR A 342 -8.12 -21.69 5.97
N ASN A 343 -8.88 -22.46 5.17
CA ASN A 343 -8.94 -23.92 5.28
C ASN A 343 -7.62 -24.58 4.85
N SER A 344 -6.93 -24.06 3.83
CA SER A 344 -5.64 -24.62 3.40
C SER A 344 -4.57 -24.47 4.49
N LEU A 345 -4.55 -23.35 5.20
CA LEU A 345 -3.64 -23.14 6.35
C LEU A 345 -3.88 -24.14 7.48
N GLN A 346 -5.14 -24.43 7.82
CA GLN A 346 -5.46 -25.42 8.86
C GLN A 346 -5.03 -26.83 8.45
N THR A 347 -5.15 -27.15 7.16
CA THR A 347 -4.75 -28.45 6.62
C THR A 347 -3.23 -28.63 6.68
N GLU A 348 -2.47 -27.58 6.34
CA GLU A 348 -1.01 -27.58 6.45
C GLU A 348 -0.54 -27.68 7.91
N GLU A 349 -1.15 -26.91 8.83
CA GLU A 349 -0.86 -26.98 10.27
C GLU A 349 -1.13 -28.39 10.84
N ALA A 350 -2.25 -29.01 10.44
CA ALA A 350 -2.59 -30.37 10.85
C ALA A 350 -1.60 -31.41 10.30
N ALA A 351 -1.15 -31.26 9.05
CA ALA A 351 -0.16 -32.15 8.44
C ALA A 351 1.20 -32.06 9.14
N VAL A 352 1.66 -30.84 9.47
CA VAL A 352 2.93 -30.62 10.19
C VAL A 352 2.85 -31.16 11.63
N ALA A 353 1.69 -31.07 12.29
CA ALA A 353 1.51 -31.61 13.64
C ALA A 353 1.45 -33.15 13.71
N THR A 354 1.28 -33.83 12.57
CA THR A 354 1.25 -35.30 12.47
C THR A 354 2.59 -35.94 12.08
N VAL A 355 3.64 -35.13 11.85
CA VAL A 355 5.03 -35.55 11.61
C VAL A 355 5.84 -35.27 12.88
#